data_AF-A0A4P5SMY4-F1
#
_entry.id   AF-A0A4P5SMY4-F1
#
_cell.length_a   1.000
_cell.length_b   1.000
_cell.length_c   1.000
_cell.angle_alpha   90.00
_cell.angle_beta   90.00
_cell.angle_gamma   90.00
#
_symmetry.space_group_name_H-M   'P 1'
#
loop_
_entity.id
_entity.type
_entity.pdbx_description
1 polymer ?
#
loop_
_entity_poly.entity_id
_entity_poly.type
_entity_poly.pdbx_seq_one_letter_code
_entity_poly.pdbx_strand_id
1 'polypeptide(L)'
;MARLAVKYPLHGKALAGAAALANAIMAFRVLIILAIVNFTLALQLAAPLIVIGLVYGASGMLLTRYPITDEDAVDERFIFENPLDIVAVLKFGALLSVVMIVLKLAISLAGKTGVLVVAFLSGLVDLDAIALAMGRHGQEEVGLGVAATAVLLALGANTIVKMIIGWGMGGREMGGRFAFVSLLALASGVAVLWAAPKFIG
;
A
#
# COMPACT_ATOMS: atom_id res chain seq x y z
N MET A 1 10.93 20.37 -17.82
CA MET A 1 10.95 19.32 -16.79
C MET A 1 11.90 18.15 -17.10
N ALA A 2 11.96 17.61 -18.33
CA ALA A 2 12.84 16.48 -18.68
C ALA A 2 14.37 16.77 -18.70
N ARG A 3 14.82 18.03 -18.64
CA ARG A 3 16.25 18.40 -18.72
C ARG A 3 16.94 18.62 -17.37
N LEU A 4 16.20 18.64 -16.26
CA LEU A 4 16.78 18.85 -14.92
C LEU A 4 17.11 17.52 -14.20
N ALA A 5 16.47 16.41 -14.56
CA ALA A 5 16.72 15.08 -14.00
C ALA A 5 18.08 14.46 -14.41
N VAL A 6 18.74 15.01 -15.43
CA VAL A 6 20.05 14.52 -15.93
C VAL A 6 21.22 15.10 -15.15
N LYS A 7 21.02 16.20 -14.40
CA LYS A 7 22.12 16.99 -13.83
C LYS A 7 22.44 16.72 -12.35
N TYR A 8 21.63 15.92 -11.64
CA TYR A 8 21.81 15.68 -10.20
C TYR A 8 21.53 14.21 -9.78
N PRO A 9 22.51 13.29 -9.89
CA PRO A 9 22.40 11.89 -9.44
C PRO A 9 22.24 11.72 -7.91
N LEU A 10 22.30 12.81 -7.13
CA LEU A 10 22.10 12.82 -5.68
C LEU A 10 20.62 12.71 -5.26
N HIS A 11 19.64 12.96 -6.14
CA HIS A 11 18.22 12.98 -5.78
C HIS A 11 17.52 11.60 -5.78
N GLY A 12 18.07 10.60 -6.48
CA GLY A 12 17.45 9.27 -6.60
C GLY A 12 17.36 8.51 -5.27
N LYS A 13 18.31 8.75 -4.34
CA LYS A 13 18.29 8.17 -2.98
C LYS A 13 17.15 8.77 -2.15
N ALA A 14 17.11 10.10 -2.09
CA ALA A 14 16.16 10.84 -1.27
C ALA A 14 14.72 10.60 -1.73
N LEU A 15 14.47 10.61 -3.06
CA LEU A 15 13.15 10.31 -3.62
C LEU A 15 12.70 8.86 -3.34
N ALA A 16 13.62 7.88 -3.45
CA ALA A 16 13.31 6.49 -3.10
C ALA A 16 13.05 6.35 -1.60
N GLY A 17 13.78 7.10 -0.76
CA GLY A 17 13.59 7.13 0.68
C GLY A 17 12.25 7.74 1.08
N ALA A 18 11.86 8.86 0.47
CA ALA A 18 10.55 9.48 0.65
C ALA A 18 9.40 8.54 0.22
N ALA A 19 9.55 7.87 -0.93
CA ALA A 19 8.59 6.87 -1.39
C ALA A 19 8.48 5.67 -0.42
N ALA A 20 9.60 5.21 0.13
CA ALA A 20 9.61 4.15 1.15
C ALA A 20 8.90 4.61 2.43
N LEU A 21 9.18 5.81 2.94
CA LEU A 21 8.49 6.37 4.11
C LEU A 21 6.98 6.52 3.88
N ALA A 22 6.56 6.96 2.70
CA ALA A 22 5.15 7.01 2.34
C ALA A 22 4.50 5.62 2.36
N ASN A 23 5.22 4.59 1.88
CA ASN A 23 4.71 3.22 1.92
C ASN A 23 4.70 2.62 3.35
N ALA A 24 5.59 3.06 4.23
CA ALA A 24 5.55 2.73 5.65
C ALA A 24 4.27 3.27 6.30
N ILE A 25 3.96 4.56 6.08
CA ILE A 25 2.73 5.19 6.59
C ILE A 25 1.49 4.45 6.09
N MET A 26 1.48 4.04 4.82
CA MET A 26 0.38 3.25 4.26
C MET A 26 0.19 1.92 5.00
N ALA A 27 1.26 1.18 5.29
CA ALA A 27 1.16 -0.09 6.02
C ALA A 27 0.54 0.08 7.42
N PHE A 28 0.95 1.13 8.14
CA PHE A 28 0.34 1.48 9.44
C PHE A 28 -1.12 1.95 9.29
N ARG A 29 -1.41 2.76 8.26
CA ARG A 29 -2.77 3.23 7.97
C ARG A 29 -3.72 2.06 7.73
N VAL A 30 -3.33 1.09 6.91
CA VAL A 30 -4.15 -0.11 6.64
C VAL A 30 -4.41 -0.89 7.93
N LEU A 31 -3.38 -1.05 8.78
CA LEU A 31 -3.54 -1.72 10.07
C LEU A 31 -4.55 -0.99 10.98
N ILE A 32 -4.50 0.34 11.03
CA ILE A 32 -5.44 1.17 11.81
C ILE A 32 -6.87 1.02 11.25
N ILE A 33 -7.05 1.10 9.93
CA ILE A 33 -8.36 0.93 9.28
C ILE A 33 -8.94 -0.44 9.65
N LEU A 34 -8.13 -1.50 9.52
CA LEU A 34 -8.56 -2.84 9.88
C LEU A 34 -8.88 -2.95 11.37
N ALA A 35 -8.08 -2.35 12.26
CA ALA A 35 -8.33 -2.39 13.69
C ALA A 35 -9.68 -1.74 14.07
N ILE A 36 -10.09 -0.68 13.37
CA ILE A 36 -11.37 -0.01 13.56
C ILE A 36 -12.54 -0.86 13.03
N VAL A 37 -12.36 -1.52 11.88
CA VAL A 37 -13.45 -2.21 11.18
C VAL A 37 -13.61 -3.66 11.63
N ASN A 38 -12.51 -4.38 11.78
CA ASN A 38 -12.46 -5.78 12.20
C ASN A 38 -11.16 -6.07 12.95
N PHE A 39 -11.24 -6.00 14.28
CA PHE A 39 -10.10 -6.19 15.16
C PHE A 39 -9.45 -7.57 15.04
N THR A 40 -10.24 -8.62 14.76
CA THR A 40 -9.73 -9.99 14.59
C THR A 40 -8.85 -10.10 13.34
N LEU A 41 -9.30 -9.55 12.21
CA LEU A 41 -8.50 -9.48 10.99
C LEU A 41 -7.26 -8.59 11.18
N ALA A 42 -7.39 -7.50 11.94
CA ALA A 42 -6.27 -6.62 12.27
C ALA A 42 -5.20 -7.33 13.08
N LEU A 43 -5.57 -8.13 14.10
CA LEU A 43 -4.61 -8.93 14.88
C LEU A 43 -3.87 -9.94 14.00
N GLN A 44 -4.58 -10.59 13.08
CA GLN A 44 -3.97 -11.53 12.14
C GLN A 44 -2.98 -10.85 11.18
N LEU A 45 -3.26 -9.62 10.78
CA LEU A 45 -2.40 -8.83 9.89
C LEU A 45 -1.42 -7.90 10.62
N ALA A 46 -1.45 -7.82 11.94
CA ALA A 46 -0.62 -6.91 12.71
C ALA A 46 0.87 -7.19 12.51
N ALA A 47 1.30 -8.42 12.74
CA ALA A 47 2.68 -8.82 12.55
C ALA A 47 3.21 -8.56 11.12
N PRO A 48 2.55 -9.02 10.03
CA PRO A 48 3.05 -8.77 8.69
C PRO A 48 3.05 -7.28 8.33
N LEU A 49 1.99 -6.51 8.65
CA LEU A 49 1.93 -5.08 8.30
C LEU A 49 2.93 -4.24 9.09
N ILE A 50 3.17 -4.55 10.37
CA ILE A 50 4.20 -3.87 11.17
C ILE A 50 5.58 -4.14 10.59
N VAL A 51 5.89 -5.39 10.25
CA VAL A 51 7.21 -5.73 9.68
C VAL A 51 7.41 -5.06 8.32
N ILE A 52 6.40 -5.06 7.45
CA ILE A 52 6.41 -4.32 6.19
C ILE A 52 6.68 -2.83 6.46
N GLY A 53 5.93 -2.23 7.39
CA GLY A 53 6.07 -0.82 7.76
C GLY A 53 7.46 -0.48 8.31
N LEU A 54 8.04 -1.35 9.14
CA LEU A 54 9.38 -1.19 9.69
C LEU A 54 10.47 -1.32 8.62
N VAL A 55 10.35 -2.27 7.68
CA VAL A 55 11.32 -2.41 6.59
C VAL A 55 11.30 -1.18 5.68
N TYR A 56 10.12 -0.69 5.32
CA TYR A 56 9.97 0.55 4.58
C TYR A 56 10.48 1.77 5.36
N GLY A 57 10.16 1.86 6.65
CA GLY A 57 10.57 2.97 7.51
C GLY A 57 12.08 3.03 7.71
N ALA A 58 12.70 1.90 8.03
CA ALA A 58 14.15 1.79 8.20
C ALA A 58 14.89 2.09 6.89
N SER A 59 14.44 1.48 5.78
CA SER A 59 15.04 1.74 4.46
C SER A 59 14.85 3.19 4.03
N GLY A 60 13.68 3.76 4.28
CA GLY A 60 13.37 5.15 4.02
C GLY A 60 14.29 6.09 4.78
N MET A 61 14.42 5.90 6.09
CA MET A 61 15.35 6.68 6.93
C MET A 61 16.79 6.55 6.44
N LEU A 62 17.27 5.34 6.13
CA LEU A 62 18.63 5.12 5.65
C LEU A 62 18.90 5.82 4.31
N LEU A 63 17.92 5.84 3.41
CA LEU A 63 18.03 6.47 2.10
C LEU A 63 17.92 8.01 2.15
N THR A 64 17.30 8.58 3.20
CA THR A 64 17.17 10.03 3.41
C THR A 64 18.22 10.63 4.36
N ARG A 65 19.11 9.83 4.98
CA ARG A 65 20.16 10.33 5.90
C ARG A 65 21.24 11.22 5.27
N TYR A 66 21.24 11.42 3.95
CA TYR A 66 22.14 12.37 3.31
C TYR A 66 21.50 13.76 3.27
N PRO A 67 22.19 14.82 3.73
CA PRO A 67 21.61 16.14 3.87
C PRO A 67 21.14 16.66 2.51
N ILE A 68 19.86 16.99 2.43
CA ILE A 68 19.30 17.88 1.42
C ILE A 68 19.87 19.26 1.76
N THR A 69 20.71 19.84 0.91
CA THR A 69 21.17 21.22 1.09
C THR A 69 19.98 22.15 0.88
N ASP A 70 19.81 23.15 1.74
CA ASP A 70 18.68 24.09 1.79
C ASP A 70 18.42 24.89 0.48
N GLU A 71 19.24 24.75 -0.55
CA GLU A 71 19.03 25.41 -1.86
C GLU A 71 17.92 24.77 -2.73
N ASP A 72 17.43 23.59 -2.36
CA ASP A 72 16.40 22.84 -3.13
C ASP A 72 14.99 22.90 -2.50
N ALA A 73 14.72 23.87 -1.62
CA ALA A 73 13.37 24.15 -1.16
C ALA A 73 12.54 24.65 -2.36
N VAL A 74 11.89 23.72 -3.06
CA VAL A 74 10.87 24.04 -4.05
C VAL A 74 9.81 24.87 -3.33
N ASP A 75 9.63 26.11 -3.78
CA ASP A 75 8.52 26.99 -3.41
C ASP A 75 7.23 26.42 -4.00
N GLU A 76 6.83 25.25 -3.50
CA GLU A 76 5.53 24.65 -3.76
C GLU A 76 4.55 25.34 -2.82
N ARG A 77 3.97 26.43 -3.34
CA ARG A 77 2.62 26.85 -2.96
C ARG A 77 1.67 25.68 -3.24
N PHE A 78 1.67 24.67 -2.37
CA PHE A 78 0.64 23.67 -2.27
C PHE A 78 -0.64 24.43 -1.93
N ILE A 79 -1.45 24.68 -2.94
CA ILE A 79 -2.84 25.02 -2.72
C ILE A 79 -3.43 23.78 -2.05
N PHE A 80 -3.60 23.84 -0.72
CA PHE A 80 -4.35 22.87 0.03
C PHE A 80 -5.79 22.92 -0.50
N GLU A 81 -6.09 22.11 -1.51
CA GLU A 81 -7.46 21.80 -1.89
C GLU A 81 -8.13 21.18 -0.65
N ASN A 82 -9.31 21.72 -0.31
CA ASN A 82 -10.01 21.40 0.93
C ASN A 82 -10.09 19.86 1.12
N PRO A 83 -9.47 19.28 2.16
CA PRO A 83 -9.46 17.83 2.41
C PRO A 83 -10.85 17.21 2.58
N LEU A 84 -11.88 18.04 2.73
CA LEU A 84 -13.30 17.71 2.82
C LEU A 84 -14.07 18.21 1.59
N ASP A 85 -13.53 18.01 0.38
CA ASP A 85 -14.32 18.17 -0.84
C ASP A 85 -15.40 17.09 -0.88
N ILE A 86 -16.66 17.50 -0.74
CA ILE A 86 -17.84 16.62 -0.79
C ILE A 86 -17.84 15.80 -2.10
N VAL A 87 -17.35 16.38 -3.20
CA VAL A 87 -17.24 15.67 -4.48
C VAL A 87 -16.20 14.55 -4.40
N ALA A 88 -15.06 14.79 -3.75
CA ALA A 88 -14.04 13.76 -3.54
C ALA A 88 -14.54 12.63 -2.63
N VAL A 89 -15.22 12.95 -1.54
CA VAL A 89 -15.83 11.96 -0.63
C VAL A 89 -16.88 11.11 -1.36
N LEU A 90 -17.71 11.75 -2.20
CA LEU A 90 -18.72 11.04 -2.98
C LEU A 90 -18.08 10.10 -4.02
N LYS A 91 -17.01 10.54 -4.69
CA LYS A 91 -16.24 9.69 -5.61
C LYS A 91 -15.64 8.47 -4.90
N PHE A 92 -15.06 8.66 -3.71
CA PHE A 92 -14.53 7.56 -2.90
C PHE A 92 -15.64 6.59 -2.46
N GLY A 93 -16.77 7.10 -1.97
CA GLY A 93 -17.93 6.29 -1.62
C GLY A 93 -18.48 5.49 -2.81
N ALA A 94 -18.52 6.09 -3.99
CA ALA A 94 -18.92 5.41 -5.22
C ALA A 94 -17.94 4.31 -5.61
N LEU A 95 -16.63 4.58 -5.55
CA LEU A 95 -15.58 3.57 -5.79
C LEU A 95 -15.70 2.39 -4.83
N LEU A 96 -15.84 2.66 -3.52
CA LEU A 96 -16.01 1.62 -2.51
C LEU A 96 -17.27 0.78 -2.78
N SER A 97 -18.38 1.43 -3.15
CA SER A 97 -19.63 0.72 -3.49
C SER A 97 -19.45 -0.22 -4.68
N VAL A 98 -18.76 0.23 -5.74
CA VAL A 98 -18.43 -0.60 -6.90
C VAL A 98 -17.56 -1.79 -6.49
N VAL A 99 -16.51 -1.55 -5.70
CA VAL A 99 -15.63 -2.62 -5.20
C VAL A 99 -16.40 -3.64 -4.38
N MET A 100 -17.33 -3.21 -3.51
CA MET A 100 -18.19 -4.11 -2.74
C MET A 100 -19.12 -4.96 -3.62
N ILE A 101 -19.73 -4.36 -4.65
CA ILE A 101 -20.58 -5.09 -5.60
C ILE A 101 -19.77 -6.13 -6.37
N VAL A 102 -18.62 -5.73 -6.90
CA VAL A 102 -17.71 -6.62 -7.64
C VAL A 102 -17.21 -7.75 -6.74
N LEU A 103 -16.89 -7.45 -5.48
CA LEU A 103 -16.49 -8.45 -4.50
C LEU A 103 -17.59 -9.49 -4.27
N LYS A 104 -18.83 -9.06 -4.01
CA LYS A 104 -19.97 -9.98 -3.81
C LYS A 104 -20.24 -10.84 -5.04
N LEU A 105 -20.18 -10.24 -6.22
CA LEU A 105 -20.30 -10.97 -7.49
C LEU A 105 -19.19 -12.02 -7.62
N ALA A 106 -17.94 -11.66 -7.33
CA ALA A 106 -16.82 -12.59 -7.41
C ALA A 106 -16.91 -13.74 -6.39
N ILE A 107 -17.40 -13.48 -5.18
CA ILE A 107 -17.71 -14.53 -4.19
C ILE A 107 -18.77 -15.48 -4.76
N SER A 108 -19.85 -14.93 -5.33
CA SER A 108 -20.95 -15.74 -5.86
C SER A 108 -20.58 -16.57 -7.11
N LEU A 109 -19.71 -16.04 -7.98
CA LEU A 109 -19.37 -16.67 -9.26
C LEU A 109 -18.14 -17.57 -9.17
N ALA A 110 -17.16 -17.21 -8.34
CA ALA A 110 -15.83 -17.83 -8.31
C ALA A 110 -15.30 -18.11 -6.90
N GLY A 111 -16.11 -17.91 -5.86
CA GLY A 111 -15.77 -18.19 -4.47
C GLY A 111 -14.51 -17.46 -4.01
N LYS A 112 -13.66 -18.18 -3.26
CA LYS A 112 -12.40 -17.65 -2.70
C LYS A 112 -11.42 -17.16 -3.77
N THR A 113 -11.33 -17.85 -4.91
CA THR A 113 -10.44 -17.47 -6.01
C THR A 113 -10.89 -16.16 -6.65
N GLY A 114 -12.20 -15.96 -6.81
CA GLY A 114 -12.78 -14.71 -7.29
C GLY A 114 -12.38 -13.52 -6.41
N VAL A 115 -12.42 -13.70 -5.09
CA VAL A 115 -12.01 -12.66 -4.14
C VAL A 115 -10.55 -12.28 -4.31
N LEU A 116 -9.64 -13.24 -4.49
CA LEU A 116 -8.23 -12.94 -4.68
C LEU A 116 -7.99 -12.16 -5.98
N VAL A 117 -8.66 -12.52 -7.07
CA VAL A 117 -8.58 -11.79 -8.34
C VAL A 117 -9.09 -10.36 -8.19
N VAL A 118 -10.26 -10.18 -7.55
CA VAL A 118 -10.82 -8.84 -7.30
C VAL A 118 -9.92 -8.01 -6.40
N ALA A 119 -9.35 -8.62 -5.35
CA ALA A 119 -8.44 -7.95 -4.44
C ALA A 119 -7.16 -7.48 -5.15
N PHE A 120 -6.58 -8.31 -6.01
CA PHE A 120 -5.44 -7.93 -6.83
C PHE A 120 -5.78 -6.75 -7.75
N LEU A 121 -6.84 -6.87 -8.55
CA LEU A 121 -7.22 -5.85 -9.53
C LEU A 121 -7.62 -4.54 -8.87
N SER A 122 -8.40 -4.60 -7.78
CA SER A 122 -8.80 -3.41 -7.04
C SER A 122 -7.63 -2.78 -6.29
N GLY A 123 -6.70 -3.60 -5.76
CA GLY A 123 -5.49 -3.12 -5.10
C GLY A 123 -4.54 -2.34 -6.00
N LEU A 124 -4.58 -2.57 -7.32
CA LEU A 124 -3.90 -1.72 -8.31
C LEU A 124 -4.42 -0.27 -8.26
N VAL A 125 -5.70 -0.10 -7.93
CA VAL A 125 -6.39 1.20 -7.93
C VAL A 125 -6.40 1.81 -6.53
N ASP A 126 -6.94 1.08 -5.55
CA ASP A 126 -7.14 1.55 -4.19
C ASP A 126 -7.05 0.40 -3.18
N LEU A 127 -6.00 0.42 -2.37
CA LEU A 127 -5.78 -0.54 -1.29
C LEU A 127 -6.77 -0.36 -0.13
N ASP A 128 -7.15 0.87 0.18
CA ASP A 128 -7.99 1.17 1.34
C ASP A 128 -9.40 0.62 1.11
N ALA A 129 -9.90 0.70 -0.13
CA ALA A 129 -11.18 0.10 -0.50
C ALA A 129 -11.23 -1.42 -0.24
N ILE A 130 -10.15 -2.14 -0.57
CA ILE A 130 -10.05 -3.58 -0.30
C ILE A 130 -9.87 -3.88 1.19
N ALA A 131 -9.06 -3.09 1.91
CA ALA A 131 -8.92 -3.24 3.35
C ALA A 131 -10.27 -3.07 4.07
N LEU A 132 -11.05 -2.06 3.69
CA LEU A 132 -12.40 -1.83 4.21
C LEU A 132 -13.35 -2.96 3.83
N ALA A 133 -13.35 -3.41 2.57
CA ALA A 133 -14.24 -4.47 2.11
C ALA A 133 -13.93 -5.81 2.82
N MET A 134 -12.66 -6.18 2.96
CA MET A 134 -12.24 -7.38 3.68
C MET A 134 -12.47 -7.27 5.19
N GLY A 135 -12.31 -6.08 5.78
CA GLY A 135 -12.68 -5.85 7.17
C GLY A 135 -14.17 -6.08 7.42
N ARG A 136 -15.03 -5.53 6.55
CA ARG A 136 -16.51 -5.62 6.72
C ARG A 136 -17.09 -7.00 6.37
N HIS A 137 -16.61 -7.62 5.30
CA HIS A 137 -17.24 -8.82 4.73
C HIS A 137 -16.33 -10.06 4.80
N GLY A 138 -15.03 -9.89 4.99
CA GLY A 138 -14.06 -10.96 4.81
C GLY A 138 -14.20 -12.11 5.81
N GLN A 139 -14.57 -11.82 7.06
CA GLN A 139 -14.70 -12.86 8.09
C GLN A 139 -15.91 -13.78 7.84
N GLU A 140 -17.09 -13.22 7.56
CA GLU A 140 -18.33 -13.98 7.42
C GLU A 140 -18.49 -14.61 6.02
N GLU A 141 -18.05 -13.92 4.95
CA GLU A 141 -18.34 -14.34 3.58
C GLU A 141 -17.24 -15.25 2.97
N VAL A 142 -15.97 -15.12 3.39
CA VAL A 142 -14.85 -15.86 2.78
C VAL A 142 -13.83 -16.47 3.75
N GLY A 143 -13.86 -16.07 5.02
CA GLY A 143 -12.97 -16.53 6.08
C GLY A 143 -11.73 -15.66 6.27
N LEU A 144 -11.30 -15.52 7.52
CA LEU A 144 -10.21 -14.65 7.98
C LEU A 144 -8.90 -14.85 7.20
N GLY A 145 -8.48 -16.10 6.95
CA GLY A 145 -7.25 -16.37 6.20
C GLY A 145 -7.28 -15.92 4.73
N VAL A 146 -8.43 -16.04 4.07
CA VAL A 146 -8.61 -15.57 2.68
C VAL A 146 -8.64 -14.05 2.66
N ALA A 147 -9.33 -13.43 3.62
CA ALA A 147 -9.36 -11.98 3.77
C ALA A 147 -7.97 -11.38 4.01
N ALA A 148 -7.16 -12.01 4.89
CA ALA A 148 -5.78 -11.61 5.14
C ALA A 148 -4.92 -11.71 3.86
N THR A 149 -5.05 -12.81 3.13
CA THR A 149 -4.35 -13.02 1.85
C THR A 149 -4.76 -12.00 0.81
N ALA A 150 -6.06 -11.68 0.72
CA ALA A 150 -6.59 -10.68 -0.20
C ALA A 150 -6.02 -9.28 0.08
N VAL A 151 -5.92 -8.86 1.34
CA VAL A 151 -5.32 -7.56 1.71
C VAL A 151 -3.84 -7.51 1.33
N LEU A 152 -3.06 -8.56 1.60
CA LEU A 152 -1.65 -8.60 1.24
C LEU A 152 -1.42 -8.66 -0.27
N LEU A 153 -2.30 -9.34 -0.99
CA LEU A 153 -2.28 -9.37 -2.45
C LEU A 153 -2.58 -7.99 -3.05
N ALA A 154 -3.58 -7.30 -2.51
CA ALA A 154 -3.90 -5.92 -2.87
C ALA A 154 -2.74 -4.96 -2.55
N LEU A 155 -2.08 -5.14 -1.41
CA LEU A 155 -0.90 -4.37 -1.01
C LEU A 155 0.26 -4.56 -2.02
N GLY A 156 0.49 -5.81 -2.44
CA GLY A 156 1.47 -6.14 -3.47
C GLY A 156 1.14 -5.48 -4.81
N ALA A 157 -0.12 -5.56 -5.25
CA ALA A 157 -0.60 -4.92 -6.47
C ALA A 157 -0.39 -3.40 -6.43
N ASN A 158 -0.76 -2.74 -5.33
CA ASN A 158 -0.56 -1.30 -5.14
C ASN A 158 0.93 -0.92 -5.21
N THR A 159 1.77 -1.75 -4.61
CA THR A 159 3.22 -1.55 -4.60
C THR A 159 3.80 -1.70 -6.01
N ILE A 160 3.31 -2.63 -6.83
CA ILE A 160 3.72 -2.77 -8.25
C ILE A 160 3.43 -1.48 -9.02
N VAL A 161 2.23 -0.91 -8.85
CA VAL A 161 1.88 0.36 -9.50
C VAL A 161 2.84 1.47 -9.06
N LYS A 162 3.15 1.57 -7.76
CA LYS A 162 4.11 2.55 -7.24
C LYS A 162 5.53 2.32 -7.78
N MET A 163 5.97 1.07 -7.96
CA MET A 163 7.26 0.76 -8.58
C MET A 163 7.30 1.22 -10.04
N ILE A 164 6.23 0.97 -10.81
CA ILE A 164 6.12 1.42 -12.21
C ILE A 164 6.17 2.96 -12.29
N ILE A 165 5.37 3.64 -11.44
CA ILE A 165 5.36 5.11 -11.36
C ILE A 165 6.74 5.64 -10.95
N GLY A 166 7.37 5.03 -9.95
CA GLY A 166 8.71 5.40 -9.47
C GLY A 166 9.78 5.25 -10.55
N TRP A 167 9.71 4.21 -11.38
CA TRP A 167 10.59 4.06 -12.54
C TRP A 167 10.31 5.09 -13.63
N GLY A 168 9.04 5.33 -13.96
CA GLY A 168 8.64 6.26 -15.01
C GLY A 168 8.97 7.72 -14.68
N MET A 169 8.77 8.13 -13.43
CA MET A 169 8.96 9.53 -13.00
C MET A 169 10.34 9.78 -12.38
N GLY A 170 10.87 8.83 -11.62
CA GLY A 170 12.12 8.97 -10.86
C GLY A 170 13.37 8.38 -11.52
N GLY A 171 13.22 7.76 -12.69
CA GLY A 171 14.31 7.11 -13.42
C GLY A 171 14.79 5.81 -12.79
N ARG A 172 15.82 5.21 -13.40
CA ARG A 172 16.33 3.87 -13.06
C ARG A 172 16.88 3.77 -11.63
N GLU A 173 17.50 4.83 -11.12
CA GLU A 173 18.13 4.83 -9.81
C GLU A 173 17.10 4.87 -8.66
N MET A 174 16.11 5.77 -8.73
CA MET A 174 15.01 5.81 -7.76
C MET A 174 14.16 4.53 -7.87
N GLY A 175 13.70 4.21 -9.08
CA GLY A 175 12.80 3.08 -9.32
C GLY A 175 13.43 1.74 -8.91
N GLY A 176 14.70 1.52 -9.23
CA GLY A 176 15.40 0.28 -8.85
C GLY A 176 15.57 0.12 -7.34
N ARG A 177 15.91 1.21 -6.62
CA ARG A 177 16.04 1.18 -5.16
C ARG A 177 14.70 0.99 -4.47
N PHE A 178 13.68 1.75 -4.89
CA PHE A 178 12.34 1.62 -4.34
C PHE A 178 11.78 0.22 -4.62
N ALA A 179 12.03 -0.34 -5.80
CA ALA A 179 11.63 -1.71 -6.12
C ALA A 179 12.34 -2.74 -5.24
N PHE A 180 13.64 -2.60 -5.01
CA PHE A 180 14.39 -3.48 -4.12
C PHE A 180 13.85 -3.44 -2.68
N VAL A 181 13.65 -2.25 -2.12
CA VAL A 181 13.05 -2.07 -0.78
C VAL A 181 11.65 -2.66 -0.73
N SER A 182 10.87 -2.46 -1.80
CA SER A 182 9.50 -2.97 -1.90
C SER A 182 9.44 -4.49 -1.90
N LEU A 183 10.33 -5.14 -2.66
CA LEU A 183 10.44 -6.59 -2.69
C LEU A 183 10.87 -7.15 -1.34
N LEU A 184 11.84 -6.51 -0.67
CA LEU A 184 12.26 -6.91 0.68
C LEU A 184 11.12 -6.79 1.70
N ALA A 185 10.37 -5.69 1.67
CA ALA A 185 9.25 -5.46 2.57
C ALA A 185 8.11 -6.46 2.34
N LEU A 186 7.73 -6.71 1.08
CA LEU A 186 6.70 -7.70 0.76
C LEU A 186 7.14 -9.12 1.13
N ALA A 187 8.40 -9.48 0.85
CA ALA A 187 8.95 -10.78 1.21
C ALA A 187 8.97 -10.99 2.73
N SER A 188 9.35 -9.98 3.51
CA SER A 188 9.34 -10.07 4.97
C SER A 188 7.92 -10.21 5.53
N GLY A 189 6.95 -9.47 4.99
CA GLY A 189 5.54 -9.60 5.37
C GLY A 189 4.97 -10.99 5.08
N VAL A 190 5.25 -11.54 3.89
CA VAL A 190 4.84 -12.91 3.54
C VAL A 190 5.52 -13.94 4.45
N ALA A 191 6.84 -13.82 4.68
CA ALA A 191 7.56 -14.73 5.56
C ALA A 191 6.99 -14.74 6.98
N VAL A 192 6.62 -13.58 7.51
CA VAL A 192 5.99 -13.46 8.84
C VAL A 192 4.60 -14.09 8.86
N LEU A 193 3.79 -13.90 7.81
CA LEU A 193 2.48 -14.55 7.72
C LEU A 193 2.60 -16.09 7.70
N TRP A 194 3.58 -16.61 6.98
CA TRP A 194 3.85 -18.06 6.91
C TRP A 194 4.43 -18.62 8.22
N ALA A 195 5.25 -17.84 8.91
CA ALA A 195 5.85 -18.21 10.18
C ALA A 195 4.90 -18.00 11.38
N ALA A 196 3.88 -17.16 11.23
CA ALA A 196 2.87 -16.95 12.25
C ALA A 196 2.17 -18.30 12.50
N PRO A 197 2.25 -18.86 13.73
CA PRO A 197 1.48 -20.04 14.06
C PRO A 197 0.02 -19.77 13.73
N LYS A 198 -0.61 -20.73 13.03
CA LYS A 198 -2.04 -20.70 12.66
C LYS A 198 -2.89 -20.77 13.94
N PHE A 199 -2.86 -19.73 14.75
CA PHE A 199 -3.72 -19.59 15.90
C PHE A 199 -5.10 -19.22 15.39
N ILE A 200 -6.06 -20.06 15.75
CA ILE A 200 -7.49 -19.99 15.44
C ILE A 200 -7.83 -20.66 14.09
N GLY A 201 -7.84 -22.00 14.13
CA GLY A 201 -8.76 -22.84 13.35
C GLY A 201 -9.89 -23.30 14.26
#